data_AF-A0A1W2FQ27-F1
#
_entry.id   AF-A0A1W2FQ27-F1
#
_cell.length_a   1.000
_cell.length_b   1.000
_cell.length_c   1.000
_cell.angle_alpha   90.00
_cell.angle_beta   90.00
_cell.angle_gamma   90.00
#
_symmetry.space_group_name_H-M   'P 1'
#
loop_
_entity.id
_entity.type
_entity.pdbx_description
1 polymer ?
#
loop_
_entity_poly.entity_id
_entity_poly.type
_entity_poly.pdbx_seq_one_letter_code
_entity_poly.pdbx_strand_id
1 'polypeptide(L)'
;MGLADDRDLVPLGSGFDIVKRGYDRAQVEDHLERLDSDLRLLAADRDAAVSQTSDLARQLEAARSEITEMRNQVERLSLPPTTLEGLSERLQRMLRLAQDEANEIKARAEAEGGHIRAKAEADAGVLRQRYETLIAELDERRAAMEAEHKGVLETARNEAEKIVSEAESAARKIADESEQRRVTVEEDFEIAMAARRSEAMATLAAQEAASKNEADRRMREAAEEAARVRAAIAQEQTTSKADAERRVREATEEANRRRHAAFTEATARIQEATDESNRRVREATEEANRRTTAATQRVEQLRNLRNRLSHQLHNVRTALQEVVPLLDPVEEEKPSAPAPAAQGPGTPAQGPGTPAQRSGAQAQGSGSQGSSAPAQAAPAQGSGAPAQGPEAQAAAAQGSGSPAQAQPTQAQAPAAAPAKQASAAQQAAPNKPAQAPQPKAPQAQTPQAQAPQLDGPTAQLARPQTAKKS
;
A
#
# COMPACT_ATOMS: atom_id res chain seq x y z
N MET A 1 128.51 62.54 -49.01
CA MET A 1 127.42 63.04 -49.87
C MET A 1 127.51 64.55 -49.84
N GLY A 2 127.46 65.24 -50.97
CA GLY A 2 127.79 66.67 -51.02
C GLY A 2 126.68 67.55 -50.45
N LEU A 3 127.02 68.37 -49.45
CA LEU A 3 126.42 69.70 -49.31
C LEU A 3 127.24 70.58 -50.25
N ALA A 4 126.69 70.87 -51.43
CA ALA A 4 127.31 71.79 -52.37
C ALA A 4 127.19 73.23 -51.85
N ASP A 5 127.94 74.15 -52.45
CA ASP A 5 127.82 75.59 -52.19
C ASP A 5 126.44 76.14 -52.63
N ASP A 6 125.39 75.86 -51.86
CA ASP A 6 124.27 76.81 -51.67
C ASP A 6 124.81 78.01 -50.87
N ARG A 7 125.77 78.70 -51.48
CA ARG A 7 125.97 80.11 -51.23
C ARG A 7 124.76 80.79 -51.81
N ASP A 8 123.77 81.02 -50.96
CA ASP A 8 122.89 82.17 -51.14
C ASP A 8 123.80 83.39 -51.26
N LEU A 9 124.09 83.78 -52.51
CA LEU A 9 124.61 85.10 -52.81
C LEU A 9 123.50 86.05 -52.36
N VAL A 10 123.65 86.56 -51.13
CA VAL A 10 122.84 87.66 -50.59
C VAL A 10 122.67 88.65 -51.74
N PRO A 11 121.44 88.90 -52.21
CA PRO A 11 121.23 89.70 -53.40
C PRO A 11 121.56 91.16 -53.06
N LEU A 12 122.83 91.51 -53.22
CA LEU A 12 123.34 92.87 -53.17
C LEU A 12 122.51 93.65 -54.18
N GLY A 13 121.57 94.44 -53.67
CA GLY A 13 120.56 95.11 -54.47
C GLY A 13 121.22 95.92 -55.57
N SER A 14 120.57 95.99 -56.73
CA SER A 14 120.99 96.84 -57.85
C SER A 14 121.40 98.21 -57.32
N GLY A 15 122.66 98.59 -57.57
CA GLY A 15 123.32 99.68 -56.85
C GLY A 15 122.60 101.02 -56.94
N PHE A 16 122.83 101.86 -55.93
CA PHE A 16 122.12 103.11 -55.64
C PHE A 16 121.81 103.97 -56.88
N ASP A 17 120.59 104.50 -56.93
CA ASP A 17 120.18 105.46 -57.96
C ASP A 17 121.04 106.72 -57.93
N ILE A 18 121.36 107.27 -59.11
CA ILE A 18 122.24 108.43 -59.25
C ILE A 18 121.40 109.69 -59.44
N VAL A 19 121.38 110.51 -58.40
CA VAL A 19 120.75 111.85 -58.38
C VAL A 19 121.77 112.89 -58.89
N LYS A 20 121.30 114.10 -59.23
CA LYS A 20 122.13 115.17 -59.81
C LYS A 20 123.24 115.63 -58.84
N ARG A 21 124.43 115.00 -58.96
CA ARG A 21 125.67 115.14 -58.16
C ARG A 21 125.85 114.12 -57.00
N GLY A 22 125.31 112.91 -57.09
CA GLY A 22 125.70 111.81 -56.19
C GLY A 22 124.80 110.57 -56.31
N TYR A 23 125.11 109.52 -55.56
CA TYR A 23 124.13 108.48 -55.24
C TYR A 23 123.02 109.07 -54.34
N ASP A 24 121.82 108.50 -54.37
CA ASP A 24 120.77 108.86 -53.42
C ASP A 24 121.22 108.54 -51.99
N ARG A 25 121.36 109.59 -51.19
CA ARG A 25 121.79 109.50 -49.79
C ARG A 25 120.83 108.62 -48.97
N ALA A 26 119.52 108.70 -49.22
CA ALA A 26 118.55 107.91 -48.48
C ALA A 26 118.77 106.41 -48.73
N GLN A 27 118.97 106.00 -49.99
CA GLN A 27 119.24 104.60 -50.35
C GLN A 27 120.57 104.09 -49.76
N VAL A 28 121.59 104.95 -49.68
CA VAL A 28 122.89 104.60 -49.07
C VAL A 28 122.77 104.45 -47.55
N GLU A 29 122.05 105.35 -46.87
CA GLU A 29 121.82 105.27 -45.43
C GLU A 29 120.97 104.03 -45.08
N ASP A 30 119.87 103.78 -45.80
CA ASP A 30 119.06 102.55 -45.74
C ASP A 30 119.90 101.27 -45.87
N HIS A 31 120.84 101.23 -46.82
CA HIS A 31 121.66 100.04 -47.08
C HIS A 31 122.78 99.87 -46.04
N LEU A 32 123.32 100.96 -45.50
CA LEU A 32 124.27 100.90 -44.40
C LEU A 32 123.58 100.44 -43.11
N GLU A 33 122.36 100.91 -42.81
CA GLU A 33 121.58 100.40 -41.68
C GLU A 33 121.23 98.91 -41.82
N ARG A 34 120.92 98.44 -43.04
CA ARG A 34 120.74 97.01 -43.34
C ARG A 34 122.03 96.22 -43.09
N LEU A 35 123.16 96.63 -43.65
CA LEU A 35 124.46 95.96 -43.41
C LEU A 35 124.87 95.96 -41.93
N ASP A 36 124.61 97.05 -41.19
CA ASP A 36 124.86 97.09 -39.75
C ASP A 36 123.94 96.14 -38.98
N SER A 37 122.71 95.92 -39.47
CA SER A 37 121.79 94.92 -38.91
C SER A 37 122.22 93.48 -39.25
N ASP A 38 122.68 93.23 -40.48
CA ASP A 38 123.19 91.93 -40.93
C ASP A 38 124.50 91.55 -40.21
N LEU A 39 125.40 92.51 -39.99
CA LEU A 39 126.63 92.29 -39.21
C LEU A 39 126.34 92.03 -37.73
N ARG A 40 125.30 92.66 -37.15
CA ARG A 40 124.84 92.36 -35.78
C ARG A 40 124.18 90.97 -35.69
N LEU A 41 123.42 90.58 -36.71
CA LEU A 41 122.83 89.24 -36.81
C LEU A 41 123.92 88.17 -36.94
N LEU A 42 124.87 88.32 -37.88
CA LEU A 42 125.99 87.40 -38.05
C LEU A 42 126.92 87.34 -36.83
N ALA A 43 127.08 88.45 -36.09
CA ALA A 43 127.80 88.43 -34.81
C ALA A 43 127.04 87.63 -33.74
N ALA A 44 125.72 87.82 -33.63
CA ALA A 44 124.87 87.06 -32.71
C ALA A 44 124.83 85.56 -33.07
N ASP A 45 124.71 85.20 -34.35
CA ASP A 45 124.73 83.81 -34.83
C ASP A 45 126.09 83.15 -34.60
N ARG A 46 127.20 83.88 -34.85
CA ARG A 46 128.55 83.41 -34.50
C ARG A 46 128.66 83.15 -33.00
N ASP A 47 128.23 84.08 -32.16
CA ASP A 47 128.39 83.97 -30.71
C ASP A 47 127.46 82.90 -30.12
N ALA A 48 126.27 82.70 -30.71
CA ALA A 48 125.41 81.57 -30.42
C ALA A 48 126.05 80.23 -30.83
N ALA A 49 126.69 80.15 -32.01
CA ALA A 49 127.42 78.96 -32.46
C ALA A 49 128.66 78.67 -31.58
N VAL A 50 129.36 79.71 -31.10
CA VAL A 50 130.46 79.59 -30.12
C VAL A 50 129.92 79.09 -28.78
N SER A 51 128.77 79.57 -28.31
CA SER A 51 128.12 79.02 -27.11
C SER A 51 127.79 77.54 -27.31
N GLN A 52 127.05 77.19 -28.36
CA GLN A 52 126.63 75.82 -28.67
C GLN A 52 127.81 74.86 -28.79
N THR A 53 128.90 75.26 -29.46
CA THR A 53 130.11 74.43 -29.55
C THR A 53 130.84 74.29 -28.22
N SER A 54 130.82 75.32 -27.35
CA SER A 54 131.35 75.22 -25.99
C SER A 54 130.51 74.30 -25.09
N ASP A 55 129.18 74.31 -25.25
CA ASP A 55 128.26 73.47 -24.47
C ASP A 55 128.28 72.01 -24.96
N LEU A 56 128.39 71.78 -26.27
CA LEU A 56 128.67 70.45 -26.82
C LEU A 56 130.04 69.92 -26.37
N ALA A 57 131.07 70.76 -26.29
CA ALA A 57 132.37 70.37 -25.76
C ALA A 57 132.28 69.95 -24.28
N ARG A 58 131.54 70.70 -23.45
CA ARG A 58 131.26 70.35 -22.04
C ARG A 58 130.51 69.02 -21.92
N GLN A 59 129.46 68.80 -22.73
CA GLN A 59 128.70 67.54 -22.73
C GLN A 59 129.57 66.36 -23.15
N LEU A 60 130.44 66.55 -24.16
CA LEU A 60 131.35 65.52 -24.64
C LEU A 60 132.44 65.20 -23.61
N GLU A 61 132.94 66.19 -22.87
CA GLU A 61 133.87 65.98 -21.76
C GLU A 61 133.21 65.31 -20.55
N ALA A 62 131.98 65.69 -20.19
CA ALA A 62 131.18 65.02 -19.17
C ALA A 62 130.94 63.54 -19.53
N ALA A 63 130.41 63.25 -20.73
CA ALA A 63 130.21 61.89 -21.22
C ALA A 63 131.52 61.08 -21.32
N ARG A 64 132.65 61.73 -21.64
CA ARG A 64 133.98 61.08 -21.56
C ARG A 64 134.34 60.72 -20.12
N SER A 65 134.10 61.60 -19.16
CA SER A 65 134.38 61.35 -17.74
C SER A 65 133.53 60.19 -17.20
N GLU A 66 132.22 60.17 -17.48
CA GLU A 66 131.31 59.06 -17.18
C GLU A 66 131.76 57.75 -17.84
N ILE A 67 132.18 57.78 -19.11
CA ILE A 67 132.71 56.59 -19.80
C ILE A 67 134.01 56.11 -19.15
N THR A 68 134.90 56.99 -18.68
CA THR A 68 136.08 56.55 -17.91
C THR A 68 135.72 56.04 -16.53
N GLU A 69 134.73 56.61 -15.83
CA GLU A 69 134.28 56.11 -14.54
C GLU A 69 133.63 54.73 -14.67
N MET A 70 132.70 54.55 -15.62
CA MET A 70 132.11 53.25 -15.94
C MET A 70 133.15 52.22 -16.36
N ARG A 71 134.17 52.60 -17.16
CA ARG A 71 135.28 51.71 -17.51
C ARG A 71 136.11 51.31 -16.29
N ASN A 72 136.48 52.26 -15.44
CA ASN A 72 137.21 52.00 -14.20
C ASN A 72 136.40 51.11 -13.24
N GLN A 73 135.08 51.29 -13.18
CA GLN A 73 134.18 50.45 -12.39
C GLN A 73 134.04 49.05 -12.97
N VAL A 74 133.91 48.90 -14.30
CA VAL A 74 133.89 47.60 -14.98
C VAL A 74 135.23 46.88 -14.84
N GLU A 75 136.36 47.58 -14.91
CA GLU A 75 137.69 47.02 -14.64
C GLU A 75 137.80 46.51 -13.19
N ARG A 76 137.48 47.34 -12.19
CA ARG A 76 137.42 46.95 -10.77
C ARG A 76 136.50 45.75 -10.51
N LEU A 77 135.37 45.66 -11.21
CA LEU A 77 134.41 44.56 -11.07
C LEU A 77 134.78 43.31 -11.88
N SER A 78 135.62 43.40 -12.91
CA SER A 78 136.02 42.27 -13.77
C SER A 78 137.32 41.60 -13.36
N LEU A 79 138.25 42.33 -12.75
CA LEU A 79 139.41 41.73 -12.08
C LEU A 79 138.96 40.80 -10.93
N PRO A 80 139.72 39.73 -10.62
CA PRO A 80 139.47 38.92 -9.43
C PRO A 80 139.62 39.80 -8.17
N PRO A 81 138.71 39.69 -7.18
CA PRO A 81 138.69 40.60 -6.04
C PRO A 81 139.85 40.33 -5.07
N THR A 82 140.98 41.01 -5.30
CA THR A 82 142.17 41.00 -4.43
C THR A 82 142.03 41.97 -3.24
N THR A 83 140.95 42.76 -3.17
CA THR A 83 140.64 43.69 -2.08
C THR A 83 139.26 43.40 -1.48
N LEU A 84 139.13 43.63 -0.16
CA LEU A 84 137.87 43.42 0.58
C LEU A 84 136.73 44.33 0.10
N GLU A 85 137.08 45.54 -0.36
CA GLU A 85 136.13 46.55 -0.83
C GLU A 85 135.39 46.07 -2.09
N GLY A 86 136.12 45.60 -3.13
CA GLY A 86 135.52 45.07 -4.35
C GLY A 86 134.72 43.77 -4.14
N LEU A 87 135.11 42.95 -3.15
CA LEU A 87 134.30 41.82 -2.71
C LEU A 87 132.97 42.30 -2.11
N SER A 88 133.00 43.31 -1.24
CA SER A 88 131.79 43.86 -0.60
C SER A 88 130.84 44.52 -1.61
N GLU A 89 131.36 45.25 -2.59
CA GLU A 89 130.57 45.89 -3.65
C GLU A 89 129.90 44.83 -4.55
N ARG A 90 130.63 43.79 -4.97
CA ARG A 90 130.06 42.68 -5.73
C ARG A 90 128.99 41.93 -4.93
N LEU A 91 129.20 41.68 -3.64
CA LEU A 91 128.21 41.05 -2.77
C LEU A 91 126.95 41.91 -2.60
N GLN A 92 127.08 43.23 -2.43
CA GLN A 92 125.93 44.14 -2.37
C GLN A 92 125.13 44.14 -3.68
N ARG A 93 125.80 44.17 -4.84
CA ARG A 93 125.14 44.06 -6.16
C ARG A 93 124.45 42.71 -6.35
N MET A 94 125.07 41.61 -5.90
CA MET A 94 124.49 40.26 -5.95
C MET A 94 123.28 40.11 -5.02
N LEU A 95 123.36 40.63 -3.79
CA LEU A 95 122.24 40.63 -2.84
C LEU A 95 121.07 41.47 -3.34
N ARG A 96 121.35 42.62 -3.98
CA ARG A 96 120.31 43.44 -4.61
C ARG A 96 119.65 42.70 -5.78
N LEU A 97 120.43 42.10 -6.68
CA LEU A 97 119.88 41.31 -7.80
C LEU A 97 119.04 40.13 -7.30
N ALA A 98 119.48 39.43 -6.24
CA ALA A 98 118.71 38.36 -5.63
C ALA A 98 117.44 38.84 -4.91
N GLN A 99 117.44 40.08 -4.36
CA GLN A 99 116.23 40.71 -3.82
C GLN A 99 115.25 41.10 -4.94
N ASP A 100 115.76 41.68 -6.03
CA ASP A 100 114.96 42.07 -7.19
C ASP A 100 114.35 40.81 -7.87
N GLU A 101 115.13 39.73 -8.04
CA GLU A 101 114.66 38.43 -8.53
C GLU A 101 113.64 37.76 -7.57
N ALA A 102 113.89 37.79 -6.25
CA ALA A 102 112.93 37.28 -5.27
C ALA A 102 111.62 38.09 -5.24
N ASN A 103 111.66 39.38 -5.54
CA ASN A 103 110.48 40.22 -5.70
C ASN A 103 109.74 39.92 -7.01
N GLU A 104 110.45 39.66 -8.12
CA GLU A 104 109.84 39.24 -9.39
C GLU A 104 109.16 37.87 -9.24
N ILE A 105 109.80 36.91 -8.57
CA ILE A 105 109.22 35.57 -8.29
C ILE A 105 107.93 35.71 -7.46
N LYS A 106 107.91 36.57 -6.44
CA LYS A 106 106.68 36.86 -5.66
C LYS A 106 105.60 37.49 -6.53
N ALA A 107 105.91 38.55 -7.27
CA ALA A 107 104.95 39.24 -8.13
C ALA A 107 104.35 38.29 -9.18
N ARG A 108 105.16 37.38 -9.75
CA ARG A 108 104.71 36.34 -10.67
C ARG A 108 103.79 35.33 -9.99
N ALA A 109 104.16 34.80 -8.82
CA ALA A 109 103.35 33.86 -8.06
C ALA A 109 102.04 34.48 -7.54
N GLU A 110 102.03 35.76 -7.17
CA GLU A 110 100.85 36.52 -6.78
C GLU A 110 99.91 36.77 -7.97
N ALA A 111 100.46 37.09 -9.16
CA ALA A 111 99.69 37.20 -10.40
C ALA A 111 99.09 35.86 -10.83
N GLU A 112 99.88 34.77 -10.83
CA GLU A 112 99.40 33.41 -11.13
C GLU A 112 98.32 32.96 -10.15
N GLY A 113 98.53 33.16 -8.84
CA GLY A 113 97.53 32.89 -7.80
C GLY A 113 96.26 33.74 -7.94
N GLY A 114 96.40 34.99 -8.38
CA GLY A 114 95.30 35.88 -8.75
C GLY A 114 94.50 35.35 -9.95
N HIS A 115 95.17 34.94 -11.02
CA HIS A 115 94.54 34.35 -12.20
C HIS A 115 93.82 33.03 -11.88
N ILE A 116 94.43 32.15 -11.08
CA ILE A 116 93.80 30.90 -10.64
C ILE A 116 92.54 31.18 -9.80
N ARG A 117 92.60 32.15 -8.87
CA ARG A 117 91.46 32.55 -8.06
C ARG A 117 90.34 33.15 -8.91
N ALA A 118 90.65 34.12 -9.76
CA ALA A 118 89.67 34.77 -10.64
C ALA A 118 89.00 33.78 -11.59
N LYS A 119 89.75 32.79 -12.11
CA LYS A 119 89.16 31.69 -12.89
C LYS A 119 88.22 30.83 -12.05
N ALA A 120 88.65 30.38 -10.87
CA ALA A 120 87.82 29.56 -10.00
C ALA A 120 86.54 30.29 -9.53
N GLU A 121 86.61 31.60 -9.31
CA GLU A 121 85.46 32.44 -9.00
C GLU A 121 84.50 32.60 -10.19
N ALA A 122 85.03 32.74 -11.41
CA ALA A 122 84.23 32.77 -12.64
C ALA A 122 83.55 31.42 -12.92
N ASP A 123 84.29 30.30 -12.84
CA ASP A 123 83.78 28.94 -13.01
C ASP A 123 82.69 28.63 -11.96
N ALA A 124 82.90 29.05 -10.70
CA ALA A 124 81.88 28.94 -9.64
C ALA A 124 80.67 29.86 -9.87
N GLY A 125 80.87 31.05 -10.45
CA GLY A 125 79.78 31.95 -10.84
C GLY A 125 78.88 31.35 -11.91
N VAL A 126 79.47 30.81 -12.99
CA VAL A 126 78.75 30.08 -14.05
C VAL A 126 78.00 28.87 -13.50
N LEU A 127 78.62 28.13 -12.57
CA LEU A 127 77.96 26.97 -11.96
C LEU A 127 76.80 27.35 -11.04
N ARG A 128 76.91 28.44 -10.26
CA ARG A 128 75.79 28.99 -9.47
C ARG A 128 74.63 29.40 -10.36
N GLN A 129 74.88 30.18 -11.41
CA GLN A 129 73.86 30.62 -12.36
C GLN A 129 73.11 29.43 -12.99
N ARG A 130 73.84 28.38 -13.40
CA ARG A 130 73.22 27.15 -13.93
C ARG A 130 72.32 26.44 -12.91
N TYR A 131 72.71 26.39 -11.64
CA TYR A 131 71.86 25.80 -10.59
C TYR A 131 70.66 26.70 -10.26
N GLU A 132 70.82 28.02 -10.28
CA GLU A 132 69.73 28.98 -10.09
C GLU A 132 68.67 28.85 -11.20
N THR A 133 69.08 28.79 -12.47
CA THR A 133 68.18 28.49 -13.60
C THR A 133 67.51 27.11 -13.43
N LEU A 134 68.27 26.06 -13.11
CA LEU A 134 67.72 24.71 -12.95
C LEU A 134 66.72 24.59 -11.79
N ILE A 135 66.93 25.32 -10.70
CA ILE A 135 65.97 25.39 -9.58
C ILE A 135 64.69 26.11 -10.03
N ALA A 136 64.82 27.25 -10.73
CA ALA A 136 63.67 27.97 -11.27
C ALA A 136 62.85 27.12 -12.27
N GLU A 137 63.51 26.42 -13.21
CA GLU A 137 62.87 25.49 -14.14
C GLU A 137 62.13 24.34 -13.42
N LEU A 138 62.70 23.80 -12.33
CA LEU A 138 62.09 22.72 -11.55
C LEU A 138 60.89 23.20 -10.74
N ASP A 139 60.94 24.40 -10.17
CA ASP A 139 59.84 24.98 -9.40
C ASP A 139 58.72 25.52 -10.30
N GLU A 140 59.02 26.08 -11.48
CA GLU A 140 58.03 26.38 -12.52
C GLU A 140 57.33 25.09 -12.98
N ARG A 141 58.10 24.03 -13.28
CA ARG A 141 57.54 22.73 -13.66
C ARG A 141 56.67 22.12 -12.57
N ARG A 142 57.03 22.27 -11.29
CA ARG A 142 56.19 21.86 -10.15
C ARG A 142 54.89 22.65 -10.10
N ALA A 143 54.95 23.98 -10.21
CA ALA A 143 53.78 24.84 -10.22
C ALA A 143 52.83 24.51 -11.39
N ALA A 144 53.38 24.22 -12.58
CA ALA A 144 52.61 23.79 -13.74
C ALA A 144 51.92 22.43 -13.50
N MET A 145 52.64 21.40 -13.06
CA MET A 145 52.05 20.08 -12.75
C MET A 145 51.02 20.15 -11.62
N GLU A 146 51.23 21.02 -10.62
CA GLU A 146 50.23 21.29 -9.58
C GLU A 146 48.98 21.99 -10.13
N ALA A 147 49.13 22.95 -11.04
CA ALA A 147 48.00 23.64 -11.66
C ALA A 147 47.19 22.71 -12.57
N GLU A 148 47.87 21.89 -13.38
CA GLU A 148 47.24 20.82 -14.18
C GLU A 148 46.50 19.83 -13.27
N HIS A 149 47.12 19.36 -12.18
CA HIS A 149 46.49 18.42 -11.26
C HIS A 149 45.27 19.04 -10.55
N LYS A 150 45.36 20.30 -10.09
CA LYS A 150 44.22 21.03 -9.50
C LYS A 150 43.09 21.19 -10.52
N GLY A 151 43.40 21.54 -11.77
CA GLY A 151 42.43 21.64 -12.86
C GLY A 151 41.73 20.30 -13.15
N VAL A 152 42.48 19.20 -13.24
CA VAL A 152 41.92 17.85 -13.46
C VAL A 152 41.06 17.38 -12.28
N LEU A 153 41.45 17.70 -11.04
CA LEU A 153 40.62 17.43 -9.87
C LEU A 153 39.33 18.28 -9.87
N GLU A 154 39.40 19.54 -10.29
CA GLU A 154 38.24 20.43 -10.40
C GLU A 154 37.29 19.97 -11.51
N THR A 155 37.78 19.59 -12.70
CA THR A 155 36.92 19.04 -13.76
C THR A 155 36.29 17.72 -13.34
N ALA A 156 37.06 16.78 -12.78
CA ALA A 156 36.53 15.50 -12.30
C ALA A 156 35.51 15.68 -11.16
N ARG A 157 35.71 16.66 -10.27
CA ARG A 157 34.74 17.04 -9.25
C ARG A 157 33.46 17.60 -9.86
N ASN A 158 33.58 18.57 -10.78
CA ASN A 158 32.44 19.19 -11.45
C ASN A 158 31.65 18.18 -12.31
N GLU A 159 32.31 17.17 -12.86
CA GLU A 159 31.67 16.04 -13.55
C GLU A 159 30.97 15.09 -12.57
N ALA A 160 31.61 14.74 -11.45
CA ALA A 160 30.98 13.92 -10.41
C ALA A 160 29.75 14.61 -9.79
N GLU A 161 29.82 15.91 -9.49
CA GLU A 161 28.69 16.69 -8.95
C GLU A 161 27.52 16.79 -9.97
N LYS A 162 27.81 16.88 -11.28
CA LYS A 162 26.78 16.76 -12.33
C LYS A 162 26.16 15.38 -12.37
N ILE A 163 26.96 14.31 -12.42
CA ILE A 163 26.47 12.93 -12.48
C ILE A 163 25.59 12.59 -11.26
N VAL A 164 25.98 13.03 -10.06
CA VAL A 164 25.18 12.87 -8.84
C VAL A 164 23.88 13.67 -8.93
N SER A 165 23.92 14.93 -9.35
CA SER A 165 22.72 15.78 -9.51
C SER A 165 21.74 15.22 -10.54
N GLU A 166 22.25 14.73 -11.68
CA GLU A 166 21.44 14.07 -12.72
C GLU A 166 20.81 12.78 -12.19
N ALA A 167 21.60 11.92 -11.54
CA ALA A 167 21.12 10.67 -10.94
C ALA A 167 20.09 10.90 -9.84
N GLU A 168 20.29 11.90 -8.96
CA GLU A 168 19.28 12.31 -7.98
C GLU A 168 18.01 12.81 -8.65
N SER A 169 18.11 13.62 -9.72
CA SER A 169 16.94 14.13 -10.44
C SER A 169 16.14 13.01 -11.11
N ALA A 170 16.82 11.98 -11.61
CA ALA A 170 16.20 10.80 -12.19
C ALA A 170 15.56 9.91 -11.11
N ALA A 171 16.26 9.68 -9.99
CA ALA A 171 15.74 8.90 -8.87
C ALA A 171 14.48 9.55 -8.25
N ARG A 172 14.45 10.89 -8.11
CA ARG A 172 13.27 11.65 -7.66
C ARG A 172 12.10 11.46 -8.63
N LYS A 173 12.30 11.68 -9.94
CA LYS A 173 11.25 11.45 -10.97
C LYS A 173 10.69 10.02 -10.92
N ILE A 174 11.55 9.01 -10.79
CA ILE A 174 11.13 7.60 -10.70
C ILE A 174 10.34 7.33 -9.41
N ALA A 175 10.71 7.96 -8.29
CA ALA A 175 9.94 7.89 -7.05
C ALA A 175 8.58 8.59 -7.18
N ASP A 176 8.54 9.80 -7.72
CA ASP A 176 7.31 10.57 -7.97
C ASP A 176 6.35 9.82 -8.91
N GLU A 177 6.86 9.27 -10.02
CA GLU A 177 6.09 8.41 -10.93
C GLU A 177 5.58 7.13 -10.25
N SER A 178 6.37 6.54 -9.35
CA SER A 178 6.00 5.30 -8.66
C SER A 178 4.93 5.55 -7.60
N GLU A 179 5.00 6.67 -6.88
CA GLU A 179 3.98 7.05 -5.91
C GLU A 179 2.70 7.51 -6.61
N GLN A 180 2.78 8.24 -7.72
CA GLN A 180 1.62 8.53 -8.57
C GLN A 180 0.95 7.24 -9.06
N ARG A 181 1.71 6.25 -9.55
CA ARG A 181 1.17 4.94 -9.94
C ARG A 181 0.51 4.23 -8.76
N ARG A 182 1.12 4.24 -7.57
CA ARG A 182 0.50 3.70 -6.36
C ARG A 182 -0.82 4.38 -6.04
N VAL A 183 -0.86 5.70 -5.97
CA VAL A 183 -2.10 6.47 -5.71
C VAL A 183 -3.18 6.12 -6.74
N THR A 184 -2.88 6.11 -8.04
CA THR A 184 -3.89 5.75 -9.06
C THR A 184 -4.39 4.30 -8.93
N VAL A 185 -3.53 3.36 -8.52
CA VAL A 185 -3.93 1.95 -8.30
C VAL A 185 -4.73 1.80 -7.01
N GLU A 186 -4.42 2.57 -5.98
CA GLU A 186 -5.16 2.61 -4.72
C GLU A 186 -6.56 3.26 -4.94
N GLU A 187 -6.65 4.35 -5.71
CA GLU A 187 -7.90 4.99 -6.15
C GLU A 187 -8.76 4.06 -7.03
N ASP A 188 -8.20 3.47 -8.10
CA ASP A 188 -8.92 2.52 -8.96
C ASP A 188 -9.41 1.29 -8.17
N PHE A 189 -8.61 0.80 -7.21
CA PHE A 189 -9.00 -0.30 -6.33
C PHE A 189 -10.13 0.10 -5.38
N GLU A 190 -10.09 1.29 -4.77
CA GLU A 190 -11.19 1.78 -3.94
C GLU A 190 -12.48 1.96 -4.74
N ILE A 191 -12.40 2.49 -5.98
CA ILE A 191 -13.54 2.64 -6.89
C ILE A 191 -14.10 1.25 -7.26
N ALA A 192 -13.26 0.30 -7.67
CA ALA A 192 -13.69 -1.05 -8.02
C ALA A 192 -14.30 -1.80 -6.81
N MET A 193 -13.74 -1.62 -5.61
CA MET A 193 -14.27 -2.20 -4.38
C MET A 193 -15.51 -1.48 -3.85
N ALA A 194 -15.70 -0.19 -4.14
CA ALA A 194 -16.96 0.52 -3.88
C ALA A 194 -18.06 0.03 -4.84
N ALA A 195 -17.78 -0.05 -6.14
CA ALA A 195 -18.69 -0.60 -7.14
C ALA A 195 -19.13 -2.02 -6.78
N ARG A 196 -18.17 -2.93 -6.54
CA ARG A 196 -18.46 -4.32 -6.17
C ARG A 196 -19.22 -4.46 -4.84
N ARG A 197 -18.97 -3.58 -3.86
CA ARG A 197 -19.79 -3.51 -2.63
C ARG A 197 -21.22 -3.05 -2.92
N SER A 198 -21.41 -2.07 -3.80
CA SER A 198 -22.75 -1.60 -4.19
C SER A 198 -23.54 -2.65 -4.97
N GLU A 199 -22.89 -3.42 -5.86
CA GLU A 199 -23.50 -4.56 -6.56
C GLU A 199 -23.86 -5.70 -5.60
N ALA A 200 -22.99 -6.01 -4.63
CA ALA A 200 -23.28 -7.00 -3.60
C ALA A 200 -24.47 -6.57 -2.71
N MET A 201 -24.54 -5.29 -2.33
CA MET A 201 -25.69 -4.75 -1.60
C MET A 201 -26.97 -4.74 -2.44
N ALA A 202 -26.88 -4.39 -3.73
CA ALA A 202 -28.04 -4.38 -4.64
C ALA A 202 -28.58 -5.80 -4.90
N THR A 203 -27.70 -6.80 -5.05
CA THR A 203 -28.11 -8.20 -5.23
C THR A 203 -28.69 -8.79 -3.94
N LEU A 204 -28.15 -8.48 -2.76
CA LEU A 204 -28.77 -8.84 -1.47
C LEU A 204 -30.14 -8.17 -1.29
N ALA A 205 -30.26 -6.86 -1.59
CA ALA A 205 -31.53 -6.15 -1.52
C ALA A 205 -32.57 -6.69 -2.51
N ALA A 206 -32.15 -7.12 -3.71
CA ALA A 206 -33.02 -7.79 -4.68
C ALA A 206 -33.46 -9.18 -4.21
N GLN A 207 -32.58 -9.97 -3.57
CA GLN A 207 -32.93 -11.25 -2.96
C GLN A 207 -33.90 -11.08 -1.78
N GLU A 208 -33.67 -10.09 -0.91
CA GLU A 208 -34.60 -9.73 0.15
C GLU A 208 -35.96 -9.30 -0.41
N ALA A 209 -35.99 -8.45 -1.44
CA ALA A 209 -37.23 -7.99 -2.06
C ALA A 209 -37.98 -9.14 -2.73
N ALA A 210 -37.29 -10.05 -3.43
CA ALA A 210 -37.89 -11.26 -3.99
C ALA A 210 -38.47 -12.16 -2.90
N SER A 211 -37.70 -12.43 -1.83
CA SER A 211 -38.14 -13.23 -0.68
C SER A 211 -39.37 -12.63 0.02
N LYS A 212 -39.38 -11.31 0.25
CA LYS A 212 -40.53 -10.57 0.81
C LYS A 212 -41.75 -10.65 -0.11
N ASN A 213 -41.57 -10.39 -1.42
CA ASN A 213 -42.65 -10.51 -2.40
C ASN A 213 -43.23 -11.93 -2.49
N GLU A 214 -42.40 -12.96 -2.40
CA GLU A 214 -42.85 -14.36 -2.34
C GLU A 214 -43.56 -14.69 -1.03
N ALA A 215 -43.07 -14.19 0.12
CA ALA A 215 -43.71 -14.38 1.41
C ALA A 215 -45.11 -13.71 1.44
N ASP A 216 -45.20 -12.46 0.99
CA ASP A 216 -46.46 -11.74 0.85
C ASP A 216 -47.41 -12.41 -0.15
N ARG A 217 -46.88 -13.04 -1.21
CA ARG A 217 -47.67 -13.84 -2.15
C ARG A 217 -48.23 -15.08 -1.47
N ARG A 218 -47.39 -15.87 -0.78
CA ARG A 218 -47.82 -17.07 -0.03
C ARG A 218 -48.81 -16.73 1.07
N MET A 219 -48.64 -15.59 1.76
CA MET A 219 -49.62 -15.09 2.73
C MET A 219 -50.95 -14.69 2.08
N ARG A 220 -50.93 -14.07 0.90
CA ARG A 220 -52.16 -13.76 0.14
C ARG A 220 -52.87 -15.02 -0.34
N GLU A 221 -52.14 -15.96 -0.95
CA GLU A 221 -52.68 -17.25 -1.40
C GLU A 221 -53.27 -18.04 -0.22
N ALA A 222 -52.57 -18.15 0.91
CA ALA A 222 -53.08 -18.80 2.12
C ALA A 222 -54.24 -18.03 2.78
N ALA A 223 -54.28 -16.70 2.71
CA ALA A 223 -55.40 -15.90 3.21
C ALA A 223 -56.65 -16.06 2.34
N GLU A 224 -56.49 -16.15 1.02
CA GLU A 224 -57.55 -16.50 0.08
C GLU A 224 -58.06 -17.93 0.30
N GLU A 225 -57.18 -18.92 0.43
CA GLU A 225 -57.57 -20.30 0.73
C GLU A 225 -58.31 -20.40 2.07
N ALA A 226 -57.79 -19.75 3.11
CA ALA A 226 -58.47 -19.68 4.40
C ALA A 226 -59.81 -18.92 4.31
N ALA A 227 -59.95 -17.94 3.41
CA ALA A 227 -61.23 -17.28 3.14
C ALA A 227 -62.20 -18.20 2.38
N ARG A 228 -61.73 -18.98 1.39
CA ARG A 228 -62.51 -19.99 0.66
C ARG A 228 -62.99 -21.09 1.60
N VAL A 229 -62.12 -21.59 2.49
CA VAL A 229 -62.46 -22.60 3.52
C VAL A 229 -63.45 -22.03 4.53
N ARG A 230 -63.25 -20.81 5.04
CA ARG A 230 -64.25 -20.14 5.91
C ARG A 230 -65.59 -19.93 5.21
N ALA A 231 -65.59 -19.57 3.92
CA ALA A 231 -66.81 -19.41 3.14
C ALA A 231 -67.52 -20.75 2.89
N ALA A 232 -66.78 -21.82 2.60
CA ALA A 232 -67.31 -23.17 2.45
C ALA A 232 -67.92 -23.69 3.76
N ILE A 233 -67.21 -23.54 4.89
CA ILE A 233 -67.73 -23.88 6.23
C ILE A 233 -68.95 -23.02 6.57
N ALA A 234 -68.97 -21.73 6.23
CA ALA A 234 -70.13 -20.88 6.45
C ALA A 234 -71.34 -21.30 5.58
N GLN A 235 -71.12 -21.70 4.33
CA GLN A 235 -72.16 -22.27 3.47
C GLN A 235 -72.66 -23.60 4.02
N GLU A 236 -71.77 -24.52 4.42
CA GLU A 236 -72.11 -25.81 5.02
C GLU A 236 -72.86 -25.65 6.36
N GLN A 237 -72.47 -24.70 7.20
CA GLN A 237 -73.23 -24.36 8.41
C GLN A 237 -74.58 -23.73 8.07
N THR A 238 -74.68 -22.92 7.02
CA THR A 238 -75.95 -22.32 6.58
C THR A 238 -76.90 -23.37 6.01
N THR A 239 -76.42 -24.28 5.16
CA THR A 239 -77.21 -25.40 4.63
C THR A 239 -77.57 -26.35 5.75
N SER A 240 -76.62 -26.80 6.58
CA SER A 240 -76.87 -27.69 7.73
C SER A 240 -77.85 -27.08 8.75
N LYS A 241 -77.78 -25.76 8.99
CA LYS A 241 -78.76 -25.04 9.82
C LYS A 241 -80.13 -25.00 9.16
N ALA A 242 -80.23 -24.67 7.87
CA ALA A 242 -81.51 -24.70 7.15
C ALA A 242 -82.10 -26.12 7.10
N ASP A 243 -81.26 -27.14 7.01
CA ASP A 243 -81.59 -28.57 7.07
C ASP A 243 -82.07 -28.98 8.47
N ALA A 244 -81.41 -28.51 9.53
CA ALA A 244 -81.83 -28.72 10.91
C ALA A 244 -83.15 -28.00 11.21
N GLU A 245 -83.30 -26.74 10.79
CA GLU A 245 -84.55 -25.99 10.89
C GLU A 245 -85.68 -26.59 10.05
N ARG A 246 -85.37 -27.24 8.92
CA ARG A 246 -86.36 -28.02 8.15
C ARG A 246 -86.77 -29.27 8.91
N ARG A 247 -85.84 -30.08 9.41
CA ARG A 247 -86.16 -31.27 10.23
C ARG A 247 -86.93 -30.91 11.51
N VAL A 248 -86.60 -29.78 12.15
CA VAL A 248 -87.36 -29.26 13.30
C VAL A 248 -88.75 -28.83 12.88
N ARG A 249 -88.92 -28.10 11.76
CA ARG A 249 -90.24 -27.74 11.23
C ARG A 249 -91.06 -28.99 10.91
N GLU A 250 -90.54 -29.90 10.10
CA GLU A 250 -91.17 -31.19 9.76
C GLU A 250 -91.58 -31.97 11.01
N ALA A 251 -90.71 -32.09 12.02
CA ALA A 251 -91.02 -32.75 13.29
C ALA A 251 -92.07 -32.01 14.13
N THR A 252 -92.06 -30.67 14.18
CA THR A 252 -93.10 -29.90 14.86
C THR A 252 -94.44 -29.96 14.14
N GLU A 253 -94.46 -29.97 12.82
CA GLU A 253 -95.67 -30.20 12.02
C GLU A 253 -96.20 -31.61 12.18
N GLU A 254 -95.33 -32.62 12.25
CA GLU A 254 -95.73 -34.01 12.47
C GLU A 254 -96.24 -34.21 13.91
N ALA A 255 -95.61 -33.57 14.91
CA ALA A 255 -96.09 -33.53 16.29
C ALA A 255 -97.44 -32.78 16.40
N ASN A 256 -97.62 -31.69 15.65
CA ASN A 256 -98.88 -30.96 15.57
C ASN A 256 -99.96 -31.78 14.85
N ARG A 257 -99.62 -32.50 13.78
CA ARG A 257 -100.50 -33.47 13.11
C ARG A 257 -100.92 -34.60 14.05
N ARG A 258 -99.99 -35.21 14.80
CA ARG A 258 -100.30 -36.19 15.87
C ARG A 258 -101.21 -35.60 16.94
N ARG A 259 -100.96 -34.37 17.39
CA ARG A 259 -101.84 -33.65 18.33
C ARG A 259 -103.24 -33.40 17.77
N HIS A 260 -103.36 -32.99 16.51
CA HIS A 260 -104.66 -32.76 15.88
C HIS A 260 -105.42 -34.08 15.70
N ALA A 261 -104.76 -35.14 15.22
CA ALA A 261 -105.35 -36.47 15.10
C ALA A 261 -105.85 -37.00 16.45
N ALA A 262 -105.01 -36.96 17.50
CA ALA A 262 -105.39 -37.37 18.85
C ALA A 262 -106.50 -36.48 19.44
N PHE A 263 -106.53 -35.18 19.13
CA PHE A 263 -107.61 -34.29 19.54
C PHE A 263 -108.94 -34.63 18.84
N THR A 264 -108.91 -34.92 17.52
CA THR A 264 -110.10 -35.38 16.77
C THR A 264 -110.59 -36.75 17.21
N GLU A 265 -109.68 -37.68 17.57
CA GLU A 265 -110.04 -38.98 18.14
C GLU A 265 -110.67 -38.82 19.54
N ALA A 266 -110.14 -37.91 20.36
CA ALA A 266 -110.72 -37.58 21.66
C ALA A 266 -112.10 -36.92 21.53
N THR A 267 -112.30 -35.99 20.60
CA THR A 267 -113.63 -35.40 20.36
C THR A 267 -114.61 -36.39 19.77
N ALA A 268 -114.18 -37.30 18.87
CA ALA A 268 -115.01 -38.38 18.37
C ALA A 268 -115.47 -39.33 19.50
N ARG A 269 -114.58 -39.75 20.40
CA ARG A 269 -114.95 -40.55 21.58
C ARG A 269 -115.88 -39.81 22.54
N ILE A 270 -115.71 -38.50 22.73
CA ILE A 270 -116.60 -37.68 23.55
C ILE A 270 -118.00 -37.58 22.90
N GLN A 271 -118.07 -37.41 21.57
CA GLN A 271 -119.33 -37.41 20.82
C GLN A 271 -120.02 -38.78 20.90
N GLU A 272 -119.30 -39.86 20.65
CA GLU A 272 -119.81 -41.24 20.74
C GLU A 272 -120.38 -41.55 22.14
N ALA A 273 -119.64 -41.22 23.21
CA ALA A 273 -120.11 -41.38 24.58
C ALA A 273 -121.32 -40.49 24.92
N THR A 274 -121.37 -39.28 24.35
CA THR A 274 -122.51 -38.36 24.51
C THR A 274 -123.75 -38.90 23.80
N ASP A 275 -123.61 -39.40 22.57
CA ASP A 275 -124.70 -39.99 21.79
C ASP A 275 -125.19 -41.32 22.40
N GLU A 276 -124.31 -42.14 22.98
CA GLU A 276 -124.72 -43.26 23.80
C GLU A 276 -125.52 -42.82 25.04
N SER A 277 -125.10 -41.76 25.75
CA SER A 277 -125.86 -41.26 26.90
C SER A 277 -127.24 -40.73 26.49
N ASN A 278 -127.33 -40.02 25.36
CA ASN A 278 -128.57 -39.54 24.79
C ASN A 278 -129.49 -40.69 24.36
N ARG A 279 -128.91 -41.78 23.84
CA ARG A 279 -129.63 -43.01 23.47
C ARG A 279 -130.22 -43.70 24.71
N ARG A 280 -129.42 -43.93 25.74
CA ARG A 280 -129.87 -44.51 27.03
C ARG A 280 -130.94 -43.65 27.72
N VAL A 281 -130.83 -42.33 27.66
CA VAL A 281 -131.86 -41.40 28.19
C VAL A 281 -133.17 -41.49 27.40
N ARG A 282 -133.12 -41.60 26.06
CA ARG A 282 -134.33 -41.82 25.23
C ARG A 282 -135.00 -43.15 25.54
N GLU A 283 -134.24 -44.24 25.58
CA GLU A 283 -134.72 -45.59 25.91
C GLU A 283 -135.40 -45.63 27.29
N ALA A 284 -134.79 -45.02 28.32
CA ALA A 284 -135.39 -44.91 29.65
C ALA A 284 -136.67 -44.05 29.68
N THR A 285 -136.71 -42.97 28.88
CA THR A 285 -137.89 -42.09 28.75
C THR A 285 -139.05 -42.82 28.06
N GLU A 286 -138.76 -43.61 27.03
CA GLU A 286 -139.76 -44.46 26.37
C GLU A 286 -140.30 -45.56 27.31
N GLU A 287 -139.43 -46.22 28.08
CA GLU A 287 -139.89 -47.18 29.09
C GLU A 287 -140.80 -46.53 30.15
N ALA A 288 -140.46 -45.34 30.63
CA ALA A 288 -141.27 -44.60 31.58
C ALA A 288 -142.67 -44.29 31.01
N ASN A 289 -142.74 -43.83 29.76
CA ASN A 289 -144.00 -43.56 29.06
C ASN A 289 -144.84 -44.82 28.78
N ARG A 290 -144.21 -45.96 28.52
CA ARG A 290 -144.89 -47.26 28.41
C ARG A 290 -145.49 -47.67 29.76
N ARG A 291 -144.75 -47.50 30.87
CA ARG A 291 -145.22 -47.83 32.23
C ARG A 291 -146.37 -46.94 32.70
N THR A 292 -146.34 -45.63 32.45
CA THR A 292 -147.45 -44.72 32.80
C THR A 292 -148.70 -45.00 31.97
N THR A 293 -148.57 -45.22 30.66
CA THR A 293 -149.71 -45.55 29.78
C THR A 293 -150.44 -46.82 30.25
N ALA A 294 -149.68 -47.88 30.59
CA ALA A 294 -150.24 -49.12 31.12
C ALA A 294 -150.92 -48.97 32.50
N ALA A 295 -150.46 -48.02 33.32
CA ALA A 295 -151.10 -47.70 34.60
C ALA A 295 -152.44 -46.97 34.40
N THR A 296 -152.49 -45.97 33.51
CA THR A 296 -153.72 -45.22 33.20
C THR A 296 -154.84 -46.14 32.71
N GLN A 297 -154.54 -47.05 31.78
CA GLN A 297 -155.50 -48.03 31.26
C GLN A 297 -156.08 -48.94 32.36
N ARG A 298 -155.26 -49.36 33.35
CA ARG A 298 -155.74 -50.13 34.51
C ARG A 298 -156.68 -49.32 35.42
N VAL A 299 -156.42 -48.02 35.59
CA VAL A 299 -157.31 -47.14 36.39
C VAL A 299 -158.67 -46.95 35.72
N GLU A 300 -158.72 -46.85 34.40
CA GLU A 300 -159.98 -46.74 33.64
C GLU A 300 -160.82 -48.03 33.68
N GLN A 301 -160.17 -49.19 33.56
CA GLN A 301 -160.84 -50.50 33.71
C GLN A 301 -161.52 -50.64 35.09
N LEU A 302 -160.85 -50.21 36.16
CA LEU A 302 -161.42 -50.21 37.52
C LEU A 302 -162.59 -49.21 37.69
N ARG A 303 -162.50 -48.02 37.08
CA ARG A 303 -163.61 -47.04 37.09
C ARG A 303 -164.86 -47.58 36.39
N ASN A 304 -164.69 -48.29 35.27
CA ASN A 304 -165.80 -48.89 34.52
C ASN A 304 -166.49 -50.04 35.29
N LEU A 305 -165.73 -50.87 36.01
CA LEU A 305 -166.29 -51.90 36.89
C LEU A 305 -167.11 -51.30 38.04
N ARG A 306 -166.55 -50.28 38.72
CA ARG A 306 -167.23 -49.57 39.83
C ARG A 306 -168.58 -48.98 39.39
N ASN A 307 -168.61 -48.28 38.25
CA ASN A 307 -169.83 -47.65 37.76
C ASN A 307 -170.94 -48.67 37.43
N ARG A 308 -170.58 -49.89 37.01
CA ARG A 308 -171.51 -50.99 36.71
C ARG A 308 -172.25 -51.48 37.96
N LEU A 309 -171.52 -51.68 39.06
CA LEU A 309 -172.07 -52.11 40.34
C LEU A 309 -173.02 -51.06 40.96
N SER A 310 -172.69 -49.76 40.84
CA SER A 310 -173.54 -48.70 41.39
C SER A 310 -174.92 -48.59 40.73
N HIS A 311 -175.07 -48.96 39.45
CA HIS A 311 -176.40 -48.98 38.81
C HIS A 311 -177.24 -50.19 39.22
N GLN A 312 -176.64 -51.34 39.53
CA GLN A 312 -177.40 -52.54 39.93
C GLN A 312 -178.02 -52.41 41.32
N LEU A 313 -177.40 -51.66 42.23
CA LEU A 313 -177.95 -51.41 43.57
C LEU A 313 -179.05 -50.33 43.61
N HIS A 314 -179.19 -49.50 42.57
CA HIS A 314 -180.13 -48.37 42.56
C HIS A 314 -181.53 -48.73 42.03
N ASN A 315 -181.69 -49.82 41.28
CA ASN A 315 -182.93 -50.10 40.53
C ASN A 315 -183.95 -51.05 41.23
N VAL A 316 -183.60 -51.67 42.36
CA VAL A 316 -184.54 -52.55 43.12
C VAL A 316 -184.81 -52.01 44.54
N ARG A 317 -183.97 -51.10 45.06
CA ARG A 317 -184.24 -50.37 46.32
C ARG A 317 -185.46 -49.43 46.22
N THR A 318 -186.01 -49.24 45.02
CA THR A 318 -187.07 -48.28 44.69
C THR A 318 -188.49 -48.89 44.68
N ALA A 319 -188.64 -50.18 44.99
CA ALA A 319 -189.92 -50.90 44.88
C ALA A 319 -190.48 -51.50 46.19
N LEU A 320 -189.71 -51.50 47.28
CA LEU A 320 -190.15 -52.01 48.60
C LEU A 320 -189.60 -51.14 49.75
N GLN A 321 -190.11 -49.92 49.88
CA GLN A 321 -190.01 -49.16 51.13
C GLN A 321 -191.18 -48.17 51.30
N GLU A 322 -192.40 -48.70 51.24
CA GLU A 322 -193.53 -48.07 51.90
C GLU A 322 -193.49 -48.48 53.39
N VAL A 323 -193.85 -47.57 54.32
CA VAL A 323 -193.82 -47.76 55.80
C VAL A 323 -192.37 -47.88 56.39
N VAL A 324 -191.77 -46.95 57.17
CA VAL A 324 -192.13 -46.17 58.40
C VAL A 324 -191.89 -46.98 59.71
N PRO A 325 -191.22 -46.48 60.79
CA PRO A 325 -190.36 -45.29 60.98
C PRO A 325 -189.06 -45.44 61.86
N LEU A 326 -188.35 -44.31 62.05
CA LEU A 326 -187.44 -43.80 63.11
C LEU A 326 -187.03 -44.66 64.35
N LEU A 327 -185.73 -44.59 64.77
CA LEU A 327 -185.22 -44.01 66.05
C LEU A 327 -183.72 -44.34 66.40
N ASP A 328 -182.82 -43.32 66.40
CA ASP A 328 -181.77 -42.97 67.42
C ASP A 328 -180.59 -43.97 67.84
N PRO A 329 -179.53 -43.58 68.64
CA PRO A 329 -178.20 -43.15 68.07
C PRO A 329 -176.87 -43.58 68.84
N VAL A 330 -175.68 -43.01 68.48
CA VAL A 330 -174.40 -42.76 69.28
C VAL A 330 -173.08 -43.64 69.15
N GLU A 331 -171.95 -42.97 68.77
CA GLU A 331 -170.45 -42.97 69.08
C GLU A 331 -169.39 -44.17 69.12
N GLU A 332 -168.12 -43.80 68.76
CA GLU A 332 -166.70 -44.16 69.21
C GLU A 332 -166.10 -45.61 69.36
N GLU A 333 -164.76 -45.94 69.47
CA GLU A 333 -163.43 -45.47 68.92
C GLU A 333 -162.21 -46.49 69.11
N LYS A 334 -161.19 -46.55 68.19
CA LYS A 334 -159.72 -47.03 68.25
C LYS A 334 -159.29 -48.47 68.73
N PRO A 335 -157.99 -48.99 68.67
CA PRO A 335 -156.60 -48.46 68.36
C PRO A 335 -155.68 -49.28 67.34
N SER A 336 -154.34 -49.50 67.53
CA SER A 336 -153.31 -49.87 66.46
C SER A 336 -151.87 -50.43 66.84
N ALA A 337 -151.07 -50.97 65.85
CA ALA A 337 -149.55 -51.15 65.71
C ALA A 337 -148.84 -52.51 66.13
N PRO A 338 -147.51 -52.87 65.87
CA PRO A 338 -146.33 -52.37 65.05
C PRO A 338 -145.46 -53.46 64.23
N ALA A 339 -144.12 -53.28 63.93
CA ALA A 339 -143.16 -54.07 63.03
C ALA A 339 -141.70 -54.33 63.65
N PRO A 340 -140.46 -54.60 63.04
CA PRO A 340 -139.87 -54.70 61.62
C PRO A 340 -138.58 -55.65 61.29
N ALA A 341 -137.93 -55.53 60.07
CA ALA A 341 -136.45 -55.62 59.67
C ALA A 341 -135.57 -56.90 59.21
N ALA A 342 -134.64 -56.69 58.22
CA ALA A 342 -133.19 -57.17 57.99
C ALA A 342 -132.64 -58.39 57.09
N GLN A 343 -131.60 -58.09 56.24
CA GLN A 343 -130.32 -58.78 55.73
C GLN A 343 -130.16 -60.25 55.15
N GLY A 344 -129.19 -60.52 54.22
CA GLY A 344 -128.61 -61.86 53.86
C GLY A 344 -127.84 -62.08 52.48
N PRO A 345 -126.81 -62.99 52.33
CA PRO A 345 -126.00 -63.22 51.08
C PRO A 345 -125.88 -64.70 50.54
N GLY A 346 -125.09 -64.98 49.46
CA GLY A 346 -124.82 -66.37 48.92
C GLY A 346 -123.65 -66.57 47.90
N THR A 347 -123.18 -67.82 47.70
CA THR A 347 -121.99 -68.34 46.93
C THR A 347 -122.27 -69.78 46.36
N PRO A 348 -121.39 -70.62 45.70
CA PRO A 348 -119.93 -70.60 45.32
C PRO A 348 -119.69 -70.72 43.77
N ALA A 349 -118.53 -70.96 43.11
CA ALA A 349 -117.10 -71.29 43.35
C ALA A 349 -116.63 -72.79 43.36
N GLN A 350 -115.61 -73.17 42.52
CA GLN A 350 -114.88 -74.48 42.49
C GLN A 350 -113.51 -74.43 41.74
N GLY A 351 -112.60 -75.39 42.00
CA GLY A 351 -111.26 -75.59 41.35
C GLY A 351 -111.16 -76.94 40.59
N PRO A 352 -109.99 -77.63 40.42
CA PRO A 352 -108.64 -77.41 41.01
C PRO A 352 -107.45 -77.52 40.00
N GLY A 353 -106.18 -77.54 40.47
CA GLY A 353 -105.04 -78.15 39.74
C GLY A 353 -103.71 -77.36 39.66
N THR A 354 -102.58 -78.08 39.70
CA THR A 354 -101.18 -77.61 39.56
C THR A 354 -100.41 -78.54 38.58
N PRO A 355 -99.16 -78.24 38.14
CA PRO A 355 -98.55 -76.93 37.80
C PRO A 355 -97.75 -76.95 36.45
N ALA A 356 -97.43 -75.80 35.84
CA ALA A 356 -96.16 -75.59 35.09
C ALA A 356 -95.94 -74.15 34.52
N GLN A 357 -94.75 -73.59 34.83
CA GLN A 357 -93.91 -72.65 34.03
C GLN A 357 -94.42 -71.29 33.44
N ARG A 358 -93.60 -70.25 33.77
CA ARG A 358 -93.05 -69.14 32.93
C ARG A 358 -93.65 -67.71 32.93
N SER A 359 -92.69 -66.78 33.18
CA SER A 359 -92.51 -65.40 32.65
C SER A 359 -93.33 -64.20 33.18
N GLY A 360 -92.65 -63.04 33.24
CA GLY A 360 -93.07 -61.76 33.84
C GLY A 360 -92.20 -61.42 35.07
N ALA A 361 -91.20 -60.51 35.13
CA ALA A 361 -90.75 -59.30 34.40
C ALA A 361 -91.05 -57.98 35.14
N GLN A 362 -90.18 -56.96 34.97
CA GLN A 362 -90.21 -55.59 35.54
C GLN A 362 -90.02 -55.49 37.09
N ALA A 363 -89.66 -54.36 37.73
CA ALA A 363 -88.81 -53.17 37.44
C ALA A 363 -88.63 -52.38 38.81
N GLN A 364 -87.98 -51.20 39.00
CA GLN A 364 -87.25 -50.22 38.18
C GLN A 364 -86.36 -49.30 39.06
N GLY A 365 -85.21 -48.80 38.55
CA GLY A 365 -84.49 -47.61 39.12
C GLY A 365 -83.55 -47.85 40.33
N SER A 366 -82.68 -46.91 40.75
CA SER A 366 -82.22 -45.63 40.15
C SER A 366 -80.94 -45.08 40.84
N GLY A 367 -79.96 -44.58 40.05
CA GLY A 367 -78.83 -43.73 40.51
C GLY A 367 -77.67 -44.43 41.25
N SER A 368 -76.47 -43.84 41.39
CA SER A 368 -75.87 -42.67 40.71
C SER A 368 -74.34 -42.56 40.93
N GLN A 369 -73.60 -42.05 39.92
CA GLN A 369 -72.28 -41.40 39.99
C GLN A 369 -71.04 -42.17 40.53
N GLY A 370 -70.22 -42.69 39.59
CA GLY A 370 -68.88 -42.15 39.29
C GLY A 370 -67.72 -42.23 40.30
N SER A 371 -66.64 -42.95 39.92
CA SER A 371 -65.21 -42.61 40.15
C SER A 371 -64.30 -43.62 39.40
N SER A 372 -63.01 -43.33 39.23
CA SER A 372 -62.08 -44.09 38.38
C SER A 372 -60.72 -44.40 39.03
N ALA A 373 -60.08 -45.51 38.59
CA ALA A 373 -58.74 -45.99 38.97
C ALA A 373 -58.63 -46.48 40.46
N PRO A 374 -57.50 -47.08 40.94
CA PRO A 374 -56.20 -47.34 40.27
C PRO A 374 -55.54 -48.74 40.53
N ALA A 375 -54.29 -48.90 40.03
CA ALA A 375 -53.19 -49.73 40.59
C ALA A 375 -53.30 -51.29 40.54
N GLN A 376 -52.23 -52.11 40.65
CA GLN A 376 -50.76 -51.99 40.43
C GLN A 376 -50.14 -53.41 40.35
N ALA A 377 -49.00 -53.61 39.67
CA ALA A 377 -48.08 -54.77 39.82
C ALA A 377 -46.68 -54.47 39.23
N ALA A 378 -45.64 -55.23 39.63
CA ALA A 378 -44.23 -55.04 39.21
C ALA A 378 -43.50 -56.39 38.87
N PRO A 379 -42.20 -56.65 39.14
CA PRO A 379 -41.14 -56.64 38.10
C PRO A 379 -40.23 -57.91 37.98
N ALA A 380 -39.53 -58.07 36.83
CA ALA A 380 -38.35 -58.95 36.59
C ALA A 380 -37.70 -58.54 35.24
N GLN A 381 -36.37 -58.37 35.03
CA GLN A 381 -35.20 -59.30 35.03
C GLN A 381 -35.07 -60.24 33.80
N GLY A 382 -33.85 -60.35 33.26
CA GLY A 382 -33.45 -61.13 32.06
C GLY A 382 -32.64 -60.27 31.06
N SER A 383 -31.30 -60.21 31.03
CA SER A 383 -30.21 -61.22 31.00
C SER A 383 -29.92 -61.78 29.60
N GLY A 384 -28.81 -61.34 28.97
CA GLY A 384 -28.30 -61.89 27.70
C GLY A 384 -27.26 -61.00 26.98
N ALA A 385 -26.01 -61.45 26.92
CA ALA A 385 -24.87 -60.86 26.17
C ALA A 385 -23.96 -62.03 25.70
N PRO A 386 -22.70 -61.89 25.23
CA PRO A 386 -21.95 -60.75 24.65
C PRO A 386 -21.18 -61.14 23.33
N ALA A 387 -20.40 -60.21 22.75
CA ALA A 387 -19.06 -60.41 22.12
C ALA A 387 -18.49 -59.05 21.63
N GLN A 388 -17.40 -58.51 22.19
CA GLN A 388 -15.98 -58.64 21.77
C GLN A 388 -15.65 -57.93 20.42
N GLY A 389 -14.56 -57.14 20.25
CA GLY A 389 -13.34 -56.94 21.07
C GLY A 389 -12.75 -55.50 21.00
N PRO A 390 -11.51 -55.24 21.52
CA PRO A 390 -11.21 -53.99 22.26
C PRO A 390 -9.91 -53.23 21.89
N GLU A 391 -9.46 -52.36 22.82
CA GLU A 391 -8.17 -51.62 22.94
C GLU A 391 -8.12 -50.23 22.25
N ALA A 392 -7.82 -49.08 22.88
CA ALA A 392 -6.86 -48.65 23.95
C ALA A 392 -5.49 -48.19 23.37
N GLN A 393 -4.77 -47.18 23.88
CA GLN A 393 -5.01 -46.20 24.97
C GLN A 393 -4.19 -44.90 24.69
N ALA A 394 -4.25 -43.88 25.57
CA ALA A 394 -3.59 -42.58 25.36
C ALA A 394 -2.32 -42.36 26.22
N ALA A 395 -1.34 -41.63 25.68
CA ALA A 395 -0.23 -40.96 26.39
C ALA A 395 0.30 -39.78 25.55
N ALA A 396 1.00 -38.82 26.15
CA ALA A 396 1.37 -37.54 25.51
C ALA A 396 2.86 -37.18 25.61
N ALA A 397 3.37 -36.44 24.63
CA ALA A 397 4.65 -35.71 24.71
C ALA A 397 4.69 -34.46 23.79
N GLN A 398 4.85 -33.30 24.43
CA GLN A 398 5.53 -32.05 24.07
C GLN A 398 6.07 -31.83 22.62
N GLY A 399 5.89 -30.60 22.10
CA GLY A 399 6.50 -30.18 20.81
C GLY A 399 6.12 -28.78 20.30
N SER A 400 6.20 -27.73 21.12
CA SER A 400 5.84 -26.35 20.73
C SER A 400 7.00 -25.58 20.09
N GLY A 401 6.79 -24.91 18.95
CA GLY A 401 7.79 -24.03 18.36
C GLY A 401 7.26 -23.12 17.23
N SER A 402 7.22 -21.82 17.47
CA SER A 402 7.07 -20.77 16.45
C SER A 402 8.19 -19.74 16.62
N PRO A 403 8.91 -19.33 15.55
CA PRO A 403 10.04 -18.41 15.67
C PRO A 403 9.68 -16.96 15.28
N ALA A 404 10.16 -15.98 16.05
CA ALA A 404 10.15 -14.57 15.65
C ALA A 404 11.36 -13.79 16.21
N GLN A 405 12.25 -13.39 15.29
CA GLN A 405 13.14 -12.21 15.28
C GLN A 405 14.16 -11.89 16.42
N ALA A 406 15.34 -11.48 15.93
CA ALA A 406 16.19 -10.37 16.41
C ALA A 406 17.34 -10.56 17.45
N GLN A 407 18.57 -10.54 16.89
CA GLN A 407 19.72 -9.71 17.31
C GLN A 407 20.64 -10.16 18.50
N PRO A 408 21.90 -9.64 18.59
CA PRO A 408 23.06 -10.55 18.59
C PRO A 408 24.15 -10.33 19.68
N THR A 409 25.12 -11.26 19.75
CA THR A 409 26.39 -11.08 20.48
C THR A 409 27.59 -11.68 19.72
N GLN A 410 28.80 -11.33 20.18
CA GLN A 410 30.08 -11.47 19.48
C GLN A 410 30.79 -12.83 19.70
N ALA A 411 31.57 -13.28 18.72
CA ALA A 411 32.73 -14.18 18.89
C ALA A 411 33.72 -14.00 17.71
N GLN A 412 34.96 -14.48 17.84
CA GLN A 412 36.08 -14.14 16.95
C GLN A 412 36.43 -15.21 15.89
N ALA A 413 37.30 -14.78 14.97
CA ALA A 413 37.95 -15.48 13.85
C ALA A 413 38.86 -16.69 14.32
N PRO A 414 39.53 -17.51 13.44
CA PRO A 414 39.97 -17.15 12.09
C PRO A 414 40.09 -18.22 10.95
N ALA A 415 40.37 -17.68 9.75
CA ALA A 415 41.22 -18.20 8.67
C ALA A 415 40.90 -19.50 7.91
N ALA A 416 40.58 -19.35 6.62
CA ALA A 416 41.05 -20.20 5.50
C ALA A 416 41.02 -19.40 4.17
N ALA A 417 41.75 -19.86 3.14
CA ALA A 417 41.96 -19.16 1.87
C ALA A 417 40.98 -19.62 0.73
N PRO A 418 40.85 -18.87 -0.40
CA PRO A 418 39.73 -19.02 -1.32
C PRO A 418 39.97 -19.96 -2.52
N ALA A 419 38.88 -20.45 -3.12
CA ALA A 419 38.88 -21.11 -4.43
C ALA A 419 37.73 -20.58 -5.31
N LYS A 420 37.97 -20.48 -6.62
CA LYS A 420 36.98 -20.04 -7.63
C LYS A 420 36.24 -21.24 -8.21
N GLN A 421 34.95 -21.08 -8.54
CA GLN A 421 34.36 -21.76 -9.69
C GLN A 421 33.12 -21.02 -10.20
N ALA A 422 32.91 -21.04 -11.51
CA ALA A 422 31.73 -20.54 -12.20
C ALA A 422 31.09 -21.67 -13.02
N SER A 423 29.84 -21.47 -13.43
CA SER A 423 29.06 -22.34 -14.34
C SER A 423 29.88 -22.78 -15.57
N ALA A 424 29.82 -24.05 -16.03
CA ALA A 424 28.66 -24.76 -16.60
C ALA A 424 28.08 -24.05 -17.84
N ALA A 425 27.72 -24.70 -18.97
CA ALA A 425 27.69 -26.12 -19.36
C ALA A 425 28.06 -26.20 -20.88
N GLN A 426 28.81 -27.19 -21.40
CA GLN A 426 28.52 -28.62 -21.67
C GLN A 426 27.63 -28.90 -22.91
N GLN A 427 28.11 -29.84 -23.76
CA GLN A 427 27.43 -30.60 -24.83
C GLN A 427 27.11 -29.95 -26.20
N ALA A 428 27.13 -30.80 -27.25
CA ALA A 428 26.99 -30.43 -28.65
C ALA A 428 26.50 -31.60 -29.55
N ALA A 429 25.48 -31.33 -30.37
CA ALA A 429 25.21 -31.91 -31.71
C ALA A 429 25.07 -33.47 -31.86
N PRO A 430 24.84 -34.03 -33.07
CA PRO A 430 24.35 -33.46 -34.33
C PRO A 430 23.15 -34.21 -34.96
N ASN A 431 22.45 -33.61 -35.94
CA ASN A 431 22.14 -34.31 -37.22
C ASN A 431 21.64 -33.37 -38.34
N LYS A 432 21.66 -33.86 -39.60
CA LYS A 432 21.20 -33.21 -40.86
C LYS A 432 20.55 -34.29 -41.77
N PRO A 433 19.84 -34.00 -42.90
CA PRO A 433 20.19 -33.08 -44.02
C PRO A 433 19.08 -31.98 -44.20
N ALA A 434 18.66 -31.41 -45.34
CA ALA A 434 18.96 -31.60 -46.78
C ALA A 434 18.64 -30.36 -47.66
N GLN A 435 19.35 -30.25 -48.79
CA GLN A 435 19.00 -29.54 -50.05
C GLN A 435 18.65 -28.03 -50.03
N ALA A 436 18.35 -27.47 -51.22
CA ALA A 436 18.62 -26.08 -51.65
C ALA A 436 17.47 -25.56 -52.59
N PRO A 437 17.49 -24.39 -53.31
CA PRO A 437 18.63 -23.59 -53.80
C PRO A 437 18.53 -22.03 -53.62
N GLN A 438 19.48 -21.31 -54.22
CA GLN A 438 19.62 -19.83 -54.25
C GLN A 438 18.69 -19.14 -55.27
N PRO A 439 18.69 -17.79 -55.33
CA PRO A 439 19.41 -17.16 -56.46
C PRO A 439 20.16 -15.83 -56.19
N LYS A 440 21.36 -15.74 -56.78
CA LYS A 440 22.02 -14.60 -57.50
C LYS A 440 21.95 -13.15 -56.97
N ALA A 441 23.11 -12.51 -56.91
CA ALA A 441 23.33 -11.06 -56.97
C ALA A 441 23.78 -10.60 -58.38
N PRO A 442 23.80 -9.27 -58.66
CA PRO A 442 24.71 -8.65 -59.63
C PRO A 442 25.77 -7.75 -58.95
N GLN A 443 26.80 -7.35 -59.72
CA GLN A 443 27.99 -6.61 -59.24
C GLN A 443 27.97 -5.13 -59.65
N ALA A 444 28.60 -4.23 -58.88
CA ALA A 444 29.10 -2.94 -59.37
C ALA A 444 30.25 -2.34 -58.52
N GLN A 445 31.47 -2.40 -59.08
CA GLN A 445 32.53 -1.37 -59.09
C GLN A 445 32.98 -0.63 -57.80
N THR A 446 34.26 -0.81 -57.47
CA THR A 446 35.11 0.08 -56.65
C THR A 446 35.51 1.36 -57.42
N PRO A 447 35.97 2.42 -56.73
CA PRO A 447 37.40 2.73 -56.83
C PRO A 447 38.09 3.02 -55.47
N GLN A 448 39.41 3.20 -55.53
CA GLN A 448 40.38 3.14 -54.43
C GLN A 448 40.46 4.42 -53.57
N ALA A 449 40.79 4.24 -52.28
CA ALA A 449 41.49 5.24 -51.46
C ALA A 449 42.43 4.50 -50.47
N GLN A 450 43.53 5.14 -50.08
CA GLN A 450 44.72 4.48 -49.53
C GLN A 450 44.64 4.16 -48.02
N ALA A 451 45.35 3.11 -47.60
CA ALA A 451 45.82 2.92 -46.22
C ALA A 451 47.22 3.57 -46.04
N PRO A 452 47.75 3.66 -44.81
CA PRO A 452 48.59 2.54 -44.37
C PRO A 452 48.30 2.04 -42.95
N GLN A 453 48.80 0.84 -42.66
CA GLN A 453 48.70 0.18 -41.35
C GLN A 453 49.83 0.64 -40.41
N LEU A 454 49.55 0.72 -39.11
CA LEU A 454 50.58 0.76 -38.07
C LEU A 454 50.91 -0.68 -37.65
N ASP A 455 51.95 -1.25 -38.25
CA ASP A 455 52.56 -2.49 -37.79
C ASP A 455 53.78 -2.19 -36.89
N GLY A 456 53.95 -2.97 -35.82
CA GLY A 456 54.80 -2.61 -34.67
C GLY A 456 56.07 -3.45 -34.56
N PRO A 457 57.24 -2.98 -35.04
CA PRO A 457 58.47 -3.76 -35.01
C PRO A 457 59.05 -3.85 -33.59
N THR A 458 58.87 -5.00 -32.94
CA THR A 458 59.57 -5.34 -31.69
C THR A 458 61.03 -5.65 -31.99
N ALA A 459 61.97 -4.76 -31.64
CA ALA A 459 63.38 -4.89 -32.00
C ALA A 459 64.38 -4.56 -30.87
N GLN A 460 65.17 -5.58 -30.51
CA GLN A 460 66.60 -5.49 -30.16
C GLN A 460 67.03 -4.64 -28.94
N LEU A 461 66.90 -5.22 -27.74
CA LEU A 461 67.79 -4.89 -26.62
C LEU A 461 69.03 -5.82 -26.64
N ALA A 462 70.14 -5.33 -27.21
CA ALA A 462 71.42 -6.03 -27.26
C ALA A 462 72.30 -5.73 -26.03
N ARG A 463 73.09 -6.72 -25.59
CA ARG A 463 74.04 -6.58 -24.48
C ARG A 463 75.22 -5.64 -24.81
N PRO A 464 75.59 -4.69 -23.94
CA PRO A 464 76.99 -4.29 -23.79
C PRO A 464 77.78 -5.41 -23.08
N GLN A 465 79.07 -5.55 -23.40
CA GLN A 465 79.94 -6.62 -22.87
C GLN A 465 80.74 -6.15 -21.65
N THR A 466 80.82 -6.98 -20.60
CA THR A 466 81.78 -6.79 -19.50
C THR A 466 83.16 -7.30 -19.91
N ALA A 467 84.03 -6.41 -20.42
CA ALA A 467 85.40 -6.76 -20.76
C ALA A 467 86.27 -6.97 -19.51
N LYS A 468 87.09 -8.03 -19.49
CA LYS A 468 88.17 -8.24 -18.51
C LYS A 468 89.50 -7.72 -19.08
N LYS A 469 90.18 -6.85 -18.34
CA LYS A 469 91.64 -6.64 -18.22
C LYS A 469 91.90 -5.33 -17.46
N SER A 470 92.97 -5.16 -16.69
CA SER A 470 94.11 -6.07 -16.43
C SER A 470 94.29 -6.28 -14.94
#